data_AF-A0A7W5IDI8-F1
#
_entry.id   AF-A0A7W5IDI8-F1
#
_cell.length_a   1.000
_cell.length_b   1.000
_cell.length_c   1.000
_cell.angle_alpha   90.00
_cell.angle_beta   90.00
_cell.angle_gamma   90.00
#
_symmetry.space_group_name_H-M   'P 1'
#
loop_
_entity.id
_entity.type
_entity.pdbx_description
1 polymer ?
#
loop_
_entity_poly.entity_id
_entity_poly.type
_entity_poly.pdbx_seq_one_letter_code
_entity_poly.pdbx_strand_id
1 'polypeptide(L)'
;MTEQLFLYGVYAIHVHPLELQGSRWDAEYQITHRDKPVQPWITIGGSSGFPRSAEAIDAARRQAIADIDHGAGIPRPRAFP
;
A
#
# COMPACT_ATOMS: atom_id res chain seq x y z
N MET A 1 7.05 -13.59 -6.17
CA MET A 1 7.49 -13.27 -4.80
C MET A 1 6.31 -13.42 -3.86
N THR A 2 6.54 -13.51 -2.54
CA THR A 2 5.48 -13.66 -1.55
C THR A 2 4.82 -12.31 -1.25
N GLU A 3 3.49 -12.27 -1.23
CA GLU A 3 2.71 -11.13 -0.70
C GLU A 3 3.10 -10.87 0.76
N GLN A 4 3.28 -9.61 1.14
CA GLN A 4 3.49 -9.18 2.51
C GLN A 4 2.22 -8.54 3.08
N LEU A 5 1.76 -9.08 4.20
CA LEU A 5 0.64 -8.55 4.95
C LEU A 5 1.16 -7.72 6.14
N PHE A 6 0.75 -6.46 6.21
CA PHE A 6 1.01 -5.58 7.35
C PHE A 6 -0.30 -5.18 8.00
N LEU A 7 -0.40 -5.30 9.32
CA LEU A 7 -1.59 -4.90 10.07
C LEU A 7 -1.39 -3.50 10.63
N TYR A 8 -2.40 -2.63 10.45
CA TYR A 8 -2.41 -1.27 10.95
C TYR A 8 -3.75 -0.97 11.64
N GLY A 9 -3.80 -1.29 12.94
CA GLY A 9 -5.02 -1.18 13.73
C GLY A 9 -6.11 -2.13 13.23
N VAL A 10 -7.19 -1.56 12.66
CA VAL A 10 -8.31 -2.31 12.07
C VAL A 10 -8.17 -2.53 10.56
N TYR A 11 -7.11 -1.98 9.96
CA TYR A 11 -6.80 -2.09 8.54
C TYR A 11 -5.72 -3.15 8.33
N ALA A 12 -5.83 -3.87 7.22
CA ALA A 12 -4.81 -4.77 6.71
C ALA A 12 -4.27 -4.20 5.39
N ILE A 13 -2.96 -4.19 5.26
CA ILE A 13 -2.23 -3.68 4.10
C ILE A 13 -1.55 -4.88 3.44
N HIS A 14 -2.04 -5.25 2.27
CA HIS A 14 -1.44 -6.27 1.44
C HIS A 14 -0.45 -5.58 0.50
N VAL A 15 0.78 -6.07 0.43
CA VAL A 15 1.83 -5.54 -0.44
C VAL A 15 2.36 -6.66 -1.32
N HIS A 16 2.27 -6.48 -2.62
CA HIS A 16 2.71 -7.44 -3.60
C HIS A 16 3.87 -6.85 -4.42
N PRO A 17 5.12 -7.32 -4.21
CA PRO A 17 6.25 -6.85 -5.00
C PRO A 17 6.22 -7.47 -6.40
N LEU A 18 6.39 -6.62 -7.42
CA LEU A 18 6.48 -7.00 -8.82
C LEU A 18 7.89 -6.78 -9.34
N GLU A 19 8.45 -7.79 -9.97
CA GLU A 19 9.72 -7.65 -10.68
C GLU A 19 9.47 -7.01 -12.04
N LEU A 20 10.15 -5.89 -12.30
CA LEU A 20 10.15 -5.21 -13.60
C LEU A 20 11.42 -5.56 -14.38
N GLN A 21 11.35 -5.37 -15.70
CA GLN A 21 12.50 -5.59 -16.59
C GLN A 21 13.67 -4.68 -16.20
N GLY A 22 14.88 -5.23 -16.20
CA GLY A 22 16.12 -4.48 -15.97
C GLY A 22 16.52 -4.30 -14.50
N SER A 23 16.23 -5.28 -13.63
CA SER A 23 16.52 -5.22 -12.18
C SER A 23 15.78 -4.09 -11.44
N ARG A 24 14.58 -3.77 -11.92
CA ARG A 24 13.68 -2.81 -11.29
C ARG A 24 12.56 -3.57 -10.58
N TRP A 25 11.98 -2.92 -9.60
CA TRP A 25 10.94 -3.49 -8.76
C TRP A 25 9.82 -2.49 -8.63
N ASP A 26 8.59 -2.91 -8.87
CA ASP A 26 7.41 -2.19 -8.44
C ASP A 26 6.80 -2.90 -7.24
N ALA A 27 5.88 -2.23 -6.58
CA ALA A 27 5.06 -2.85 -5.56
C ALA A 27 3.64 -2.36 -5.69
N GLU A 28 2.71 -3.29 -5.65
CA GLU A 28 1.30 -2.99 -5.53
C GLU A 28 0.91 -3.10 -4.07
N TYR A 29 0.04 -2.22 -3.60
CA TYR A 29 -0.55 -2.36 -2.30
C TYR A 29 -2.07 -2.23 -2.35
N GLN A 30 -2.71 -2.94 -1.45
CA GLN A 30 -4.14 -2.86 -1.21
C GLN A 30 -4.39 -2.70 0.28
N ILE A 31 -5.37 -1.86 0.61
CA ILE A 31 -5.83 -1.69 1.98
C ILE A 31 -7.20 -2.37 2.09
N THR A 32 -7.34 -3.20 3.11
CA THR A 32 -8.57 -3.88 3.49
C THR A 32 -8.95 -3.47 4.91
N HIS A 33 -10.25 -3.43 5.19
CA HIS A 33 -10.81 -3.16 6.51
C HIS A 33 -11.85 -4.22 6.81
N ARG A 34 -11.63 -5.01 7.89
CA ARG A 34 -12.53 -6.12 8.27
C ARG A 34 -12.88 -7.02 7.07
N ASP A 35 -11.87 -7.51 6.37
CA ASP A 35 -11.98 -8.35 5.16
C ASP A 35 -12.65 -7.69 3.94
N LYS A 36 -12.92 -6.38 3.98
CA LYS A 36 -13.41 -5.65 2.82
C LYS A 36 -12.31 -4.78 2.22
N PRO A 37 -11.99 -4.91 0.92
CA PRO A 37 -11.08 -3.98 0.26
C PRO A 37 -11.67 -2.58 0.30
N VAL A 38 -11.01 -1.65 1.00
CA VAL A 38 -11.43 -0.25 1.07
C VAL A 38 -10.93 0.55 -0.12
N GLN A 39 -9.87 0.07 -0.76
CA GLN A 39 -9.32 0.64 -1.98
C GLN A 39 -8.94 -0.45 -2.99
N PRO A 40 -8.90 -0.12 -4.29
CA PRO A 40 -8.29 -0.98 -5.29
C PRO A 40 -6.78 -1.14 -5.05
N TRP A 41 -6.17 -2.11 -5.74
CA TRP A 41 -4.72 -2.23 -5.79
C TRP A 41 -4.12 -0.98 -6.43
N ILE A 42 -3.13 -0.39 -5.75
CA ILE A 42 -2.39 0.77 -6.21
C ILE A 42 -0.96 0.35 -6.44
N THR A 43 -0.50 0.52 -7.68
CA THR A 43 0.90 0.27 -8.07
C THR A 43 1.76 1.48 -7.72
N ILE A 44 2.91 1.23 -7.12
CA ILE A 44 3.94 2.23 -6.82
C ILE A 44 5.27 1.82 -7.45
N GLY A 45 6.11 2.82 -7.74
CA GLY A 45 7.39 2.66 -8.43
C GLY A 45 7.29 3.09 -9.89
N GLY A 46 6.21 2.71 -10.59
CA GLY A 46 5.84 3.24 -11.90
C GLY A 46 6.99 3.17 -12.90
N SER A 47 7.11 4.17 -13.77
CA SER A 47 8.12 4.18 -14.84
C SER A 47 9.59 4.20 -14.37
N SER A 48 9.85 4.53 -13.10
CA SER A 48 11.23 4.58 -12.57
C SER A 48 11.62 3.28 -11.86
N GLY A 49 10.66 2.62 -11.20
CA GLY A 49 10.87 1.41 -10.41
C GLY A 49 11.88 1.58 -9.26
N PHE A 50 11.74 0.75 -8.25
CA PHE A 50 12.70 0.63 -7.16
C PHE A 50 13.88 -0.24 -7.57
N PRO A 51 15.09 0.02 -7.06
CA PRO A 51 16.26 -0.80 -7.37
C PRO A 51 16.27 -2.14 -6.61
N ARG A 52 15.42 -2.28 -5.57
CA ARG A 52 15.30 -3.48 -4.75
C ARG A 52 13.84 -3.73 -4.37
N SER A 53 13.48 -5.01 -4.28
CA SER A 53 12.15 -5.43 -3.81
C SER A 53 11.82 -4.90 -2.42
N ALA A 54 12.79 -4.89 -1.50
CA ALA A 54 12.61 -4.37 -0.15
C ALA A 54 12.25 -2.87 -0.12
N GLU A 55 12.82 -2.07 -1.03
CA GLU A 55 12.48 -0.65 -1.14
C GLU A 55 11.09 -0.45 -1.72
N ALA A 56 10.70 -1.26 -2.71
CA ALA A 56 9.34 -1.25 -3.25
C ALA A 56 8.32 -1.58 -2.16
N ILE A 57 8.59 -2.61 -1.37
CA ILE A 57 7.72 -3.03 -0.26
C ILE A 57 7.60 -1.93 0.80
N ASP A 58 8.73 -1.35 1.23
CA ASP A 58 8.72 -0.32 2.28
C ASP A 58 8.01 0.96 1.79
N ALA A 59 8.22 1.35 0.55
CA ALA A 59 7.53 2.49 -0.06
C ALA A 59 6.02 2.22 -0.17
N ALA A 60 5.61 1.01 -0.57
CA ALA A 60 4.20 0.65 -0.72
C ALA A 60 3.49 0.62 0.64
N ARG A 61 4.18 0.09 1.65
CA ARG A 61 3.73 0.13 3.05
C ARG A 61 3.56 1.55 3.56
N ARG A 62 4.54 2.43 3.35
CA ARG A 62 4.46 3.84 3.78
C ARG A 62 3.32 4.58 3.10
N GLN A 63 3.16 4.37 1.79
CA GLN A 63 2.07 4.96 1.02
C GLN A 63 0.72 4.51 1.58
N ALA A 64 0.54 3.20 1.80
CA ALA A 64 -0.67 2.65 2.40
C ALA A 64 -0.98 3.26 3.78
N ILE A 65 0.04 3.39 4.65
CA ILE A 65 -0.13 4.02 5.97
C ILE A 65 -0.54 5.49 5.80
N ALA A 66 0.09 6.21 4.88
CA ALA A 66 -0.26 7.59 4.58
C ALA A 66 -1.71 7.70 4.07
N ASP A 67 -2.18 6.78 3.23
CA ASP A 67 -3.56 6.75 2.75
C ASP A 67 -4.57 6.44 3.86
N ILE A 68 -4.23 5.55 4.81
CA ILE A 68 -5.03 5.32 6.03
C ILE A 68 -5.09 6.61 6.87
N ASP A 69 -3.95 7.26 7.08
CA ASP A 69 -3.83 8.48 7.90
C ASP A 69 -4.55 9.68 7.25
N HIS A 70 -4.46 9.80 5.92
CA HIS A 70 -5.16 10.83 5.15
C HIS A 70 -6.68 10.59 5.09
N GLY A 71 -7.14 9.38 5.42
CA GLY A 71 -8.54 9.01 5.42
C GLY A 71 -9.08 8.71 4.03
N ALA A 72 -8.32 8.03 3.17
CA ALA A 72 -8.83 7.46 1.92
C ALA A 72 -9.94 6.43 2.23
N GLY A 73 -11.18 6.91 2.33
CA GLY A 73 -12.38 6.10 2.60
C GLY A 73 -12.84 6.02 4.06
N ILE A 74 -12.13 6.62 5.03
CA ILE A 74 -12.64 6.80 6.40
C ILE A 74 -13.23 8.21 6.44
N PRO A 75 -14.56 8.39 6.60
CA PRO A 75 -15.09 9.72 6.84
C PRO A 75 -14.40 10.24 8.10
N ARG A 76 -13.56 11.27 7.95
CA ARG A 76 -13.08 12.06 9.09
C ARG A 76 -14.31 12.32 9.96
N PRO A 77 -14.34 11.93 11.25
CA PRO A 77 -15.41 12.37 12.12
C PRO A 77 -15.38 13.88 12.02
N ARG A 78 -16.46 14.42 11.46
CA ARG A 78 -16.68 15.84 11.23
C ARG A 78 -16.18 16.56 12.47
N ALA A 79 -15.14 17.36 12.32
CA ALA A 79 -14.74 18.30 13.34
C ALA A 79 -16.03 19.06 13.73
N PHE A 80 -16.43 18.88 14.98
CA PHE A 80 -17.61 19.50 15.58
C PHE A 80 -17.12 20.08 16.91
N PRO A 81 -17.52 21.30 17.29
CA PRO A 81 -17.78 22.52 16.52
C PRO A 81 -16.64 23.56 16.63
#